data_AF-A0A150WKF1-F1
#
_entry.id   AF-A0A150WKF1-F1
#
_cell.length_a   1.000
_cell.length_b   1.000
_cell.length_c   1.000
_cell.angle_alpha   90.00
_cell.angle_beta   90.00
_cell.angle_gamma   90.00
#
_symmetry.space_group_name_H-M   'P 1'
#
loop_
_entity.id
_entity.type
_entity.pdbx_description
1 polymer ?
#
loop_
_entity_poly.entity_id
_entity_poly.type
_entity_poly.pdbx_seq_one_letter_code
_entity_poly.pdbx_strand_id
1 'polypeptide(L)'
;MDIFKVLLTSSVTLLFCACEVSTSGDGKSPSGFPYGYSQEKADGGVDGGGGNAVVCRNQDGTIESAELLDLFEGSAMYGLNIQRSANPFNTQVEKALEVIPPNSRQLIAAYANIVQRKMTILPPNTKLDKIDDSYEVVLPSQCQVEQLARFYSEERILISGDLWSFLSETDRAALILHEATYAANRIVGASDSRRSRHIVAHLFDPSTRWTDVKTDVPSKALTCIAMNDRVLFSAFQNGSKDWILNFEILGHSQVVSKKFAIIPSATKLDFNEAANFPVSSGSDKVGQSTKLATSLISSFEGEDILVIERTWENPRSSEGQIISGYQTPRYYLTWTSGSFPKDKSSKMVLNCSVKITQP
;
A
#
# COMPACT_ATOMS: atom_id res chain seq x y z
N MET A 1 51.22 -7.00 -14.37
CA MET A 1 50.35 -8.20 -14.36
C MET A 1 50.35 -8.70 -12.93
N ASP A 2 49.47 -8.12 -12.11
CA ASP A 2 49.41 -8.42 -10.68
C ASP A 2 48.21 -9.30 -10.36
N ILE A 3 48.50 -10.33 -9.59
CA ILE A 3 47.64 -11.47 -9.27
C ILE A 3 46.72 -11.09 -8.11
N PHE A 4 45.42 -11.27 -8.34
CA PHE A 4 44.33 -11.12 -7.38
C PHE A 4 44.54 -12.04 -6.15
N LYS A 5 44.56 -11.44 -4.96
CA LYS A 5 44.30 -12.13 -3.68
C LYS A 5 42.90 -11.77 -3.21
N VAL A 6 41.97 -12.71 -3.34
CA VAL A 6 40.63 -12.65 -2.73
C VAL A 6 40.75 -13.20 -1.30
N LEU A 7 40.55 -12.33 -0.32
CA LEU A 7 40.35 -12.71 1.08
C LEU A 7 38.84 -12.80 1.33
N LEU A 8 38.33 -14.03 1.36
CA LEU A 8 37.01 -14.37 1.89
C LEU A 8 37.03 -14.16 3.41
N THR A 9 36.32 -13.15 3.89
CA THR A 9 35.96 -13.04 5.31
C THR A 9 34.46 -13.32 5.44
N SER A 10 34.16 -14.55 5.85
CA SER A 10 32.82 -15.01 6.17
C SER A 10 32.37 -14.35 7.47
N SER A 11 31.50 -13.34 7.39
CA SER A 11 30.75 -12.85 8.55
C SER A 11 29.40 -13.57 8.59
N VAL A 12 29.31 -14.56 9.49
CA VAL A 12 28.04 -15.18 9.87
C VAL A 12 27.18 -14.12 10.54
N THR A 13 26.21 -13.59 9.82
CA THR A 13 25.16 -12.74 10.39
C THR A 13 24.06 -13.66 10.91
N LEU A 14 23.98 -13.81 12.23
CA LEU A 14 22.86 -14.42 12.93
C LEU A 14 21.64 -13.50 12.74
N LEU A 15 20.85 -13.78 11.72
CA LEU A 15 19.54 -13.20 11.52
C LEU A 15 18.59 -13.83 12.55
N PHE A 16 18.34 -13.16 13.67
CA PHE A 16 17.17 -13.43 14.50
C PHE A 16 15.92 -12.97 13.73
N CYS A 17 15.53 -13.74 12.73
CA CYS A 17 14.18 -13.70 12.20
C CYS A 17 13.31 -14.44 13.22
N ALA A 18 12.40 -13.72 13.88
CA ALA A 18 11.30 -14.37 14.59
C ALA A 18 10.37 -14.99 13.53
N CYS A 19 10.72 -16.19 13.05
CA CYS A 19 9.80 -17.05 12.33
C CYS A 19 8.87 -17.69 13.37
N GLU A 20 7.56 -17.50 13.22
CA GLU A 20 6.59 -18.41 13.80
C GLU A 20 6.77 -19.78 13.17
N VAL A 21 7.36 -20.72 13.92
CA VAL A 21 7.40 -22.13 13.58
C VAL A 21 6.20 -22.79 14.25
N SER A 22 5.18 -23.11 13.44
CA SER A 22 4.11 -24.01 13.84
C SER A 22 4.69 -25.39 14.12
N THR A 23 4.68 -25.82 15.39
CA THR A 23 5.08 -27.17 15.79
C THR A 23 3.84 -27.99 16.15
N SER A 24 3.66 -29.12 15.46
CA SER A 24 2.76 -30.20 15.85
C SER A 24 3.55 -31.51 15.91
N GLY A 25 3.79 -32.04 17.11
CA GLY A 25 4.03 -33.48 17.37
C GLY A 25 2.68 -34.18 17.51
N ASP A 26 2.48 -35.47 17.24
CA ASP A 26 3.37 -36.64 17.33
C ASP A 26 3.08 -37.67 16.23
N GLY A 27 4.06 -38.56 16.00
CA GLY A 27 4.24 -39.32 14.77
C GLY A 27 3.53 -40.66 14.59
N LYS A 28 3.46 -41.05 13.32
CA LYS A 28 3.42 -42.43 12.78
C LYS A 28 4.02 -42.44 11.35
N SER A 29 4.73 -43.52 11.01
CA SER A 29 5.58 -43.75 9.83
C SER A 29 4.99 -43.45 8.44
N PRO A 30 5.85 -43.22 7.41
CA PRO A 30 5.49 -42.51 6.19
C PRO A 30 5.08 -43.43 5.04
N SER A 31 3.82 -43.32 4.62
CA SER A 31 3.38 -43.64 3.26
C SER A 31 2.13 -42.81 2.93
N GLY A 32 2.32 -41.78 2.11
CA GLY A 32 1.25 -40.91 1.62
C GLY A 32 1.36 -39.50 2.19
N PHE A 33 1.87 -38.57 1.38
CA PHE A 33 1.72 -37.14 1.61
C PHE A 33 0.23 -36.79 1.49
N PRO A 34 -0.46 -36.35 2.56
CA PRO A 34 -1.77 -35.74 2.40
C PRO A 34 -1.52 -34.26 2.14
N TYR A 35 -1.54 -33.86 0.88
CA TYR A 35 -1.97 -32.51 0.54
C TYR A 35 -3.45 -32.43 0.92
N GLY A 36 -3.71 -32.16 2.20
CA GLY A 36 -4.99 -31.64 2.64
C GLY A 36 -5.12 -30.23 2.08
N TYR A 37 -5.48 -30.13 0.80
CA TYR A 37 -6.23 -28.98 0.33
C TYR A 37 -7.45 -28.93 1.24
N SER A 38 -7.43 -28.04 2.24
CA SER A 38 -8.68 -27.47 2.69
C SER A 38 -9.35 -27.02 1.41
N GLN A 39 -10.53 -27.57 1.11
CA GLN A 39 -11.37 -26.99 0.10
C GLN A 39 -11.56 -25.54 0.55
N GLU A 40 -10.79 -24.66 -0.08
CA GLU A 40 -11.14 -23.25 -0.17
C GLU A 40 -12.59 -23.32 -0.60
N LYS A 41 -13.45 -22.96 0.34
CA LYS A 41 -14.72 -22.36 0.01
C LYS A 41 -14.36 -21.43 -1.13
N ALA A 42 -14.94 -21.63 -2.32
CA ALA A 42 -14.85 -20.67 -3.39
C ALA A 42 -15.46 -19.38 -2.80
N ASP A 43 -14.64 -18.62 -2.07
CA ASP A 43 -14.96 -17.29 -1.62
C ASP A 43 -15.29 -16.59 -2.92
N GLY A 44 -16.57 -16.19 -3.03
CA GLY A 44 -17.13 -15.55 -4.21
C GLY A 44 -16.11 -14.58 -4.75
N GLY A 45 -15.74 -14.78 -6.03
CA GLY A 45 -14.54 -14.20 -6.62
C GLY A 45 -14.41 -12.75 -6.23
N VAL A 46 -13.26 -12.41 -5.62
CA VAL A 46 -12.97 -11.13 -4.98
C VAL A 46 -13.81 -10.01 -5.59
N ASP A 47 -14.90 -9.63 -4.90
CA ASP A 47 -15.96 -8.79 -5.46
C ASP A 47 -15.34 -7.53 -6.05
N GLY A 48 -15.28 -7.55 -7.39
CA GLY A 48 -14.25 -6.86 -8.13
C GLY A 48 -14.59 -5.41 -8.33
N GLY A 49 -13.84 -4.51 -7.69
CA GLY A 49 -13.82 -3.12 -8.12
C GLY A 49 -13.30 -2.99 -9.55
N GLY A 50 -13.63 -1.88 -10.20
CA GLY A 50 -13.16 -1.53 -11.53
C GLY A 50 -13.44 -0.07 -11.86
N GLY A 51 -12.97 0.40 -13.00
CA GLY A 51 -13.15 1.79 -13.41
C GLY A 51 -14.60 2.17 -13.72
N ASN A 52 -14.95 3.41 -13.37
CA ASN A 52 -16.22 4.05 -13.67
C ASN A 52 -16.04 5.21 -14.64
N ALA A 53 -17.09 5.54 -15.38
CA ALA A 53 -17.13 6.71 -16.23
C ALA A 53 -18.28 7.63 -15.84
N VAL A 54 -18.06 8.94 -15.95
CA VAL A 54 -19.12 9.95 -15.98
C VAL A 54 -19.70 9.95 -17.40
N VAL A 55 -20.98 9.64 -17.51
CA VAL A 55 -21.69 9.49 -18.79
C VAL A 55 -22.79 10.53 -18.87
N CYS A 56 -22.73 11.37 -19.89
CA CYS A 56 -23.75 12.35 -20.20
C CYS A 56 -24.51 11.88 -21.44
N ARG A 57 -25.84 11.98 -21.40
CA ARG A 57 -26.73 11.50 -22.46
C ARG A 57 -27.62 12.63 -22.94
N ASN A 58 -27.88 12.63 -24.24
CA ASN A 58 -28.86 13.52 -24.86
C ASN A 58 -30.29 13.16 -24.40
N GLN A 59 -31.26 14.00 -24.76
CA GLN A 59 -32.68 13.78 -24.43
C GLN A 59 -33.25 12.46 -24.98
N ASP A 60 -32.66 11.92 -26.05
CA ASP A 60 -33.04 10.62 -26.65
C ASP A 60 -32.35 9.42 -25.97
N GLY A 61 -31.52 9.65 -24.96
CA GLY A 61 -30.78 8.62 -24.23
C GLY A 61 -29.47 8.18 -24.89
N THR A 62 -29.10 8.73 -26.05
CA THR A 62 -27.81 8.45 -26.70
C THR A 62 -26.65 9.00 -25.86
N ILE A 63 -25.51 8.29 -25.84
CA ILE A 63 -24.31 8.79 -25.16
C ILE A 63 -23.82 10.02 -25.94
N GLU A 64 -23.79 11.16 -25.27
CA GLU A 64 -23.21 12.39 -25.82
C GLU A 64 -21.70 12.40 -25.53
N SER A 65 -21.32 12.08 -24.29
CA SER A 65 -19.93 12.03 -23.85
C SER A 65 -19.72 11.00 -22.75
N ALA A 66 -18.50 10.47 -22.68
CA ALA A 66 -18.02 9.67 -21.56
C ALA A 66 -16.63 10.17 -21.15
N GLU A 67 -16.42 10.33 -19.84
CA GLU A 67 -15.16 10.73 -19.24
C GLU A 67 -14.80 9.74 -18.13
N LEU A 68 -13.53 9.36 -17.99
CA LEU A 68 -13.13 8.51 -16.87
C LEU A 68 -13.35 9.26 -15.55
N LEU A 69 -14.02 8.63 -14.58
CA LEU A 69 -14.36 9.24 -13.30
C LEU A 69 -13.12 9.83 -12.59
N ASP A 70 -11.98 9.15 -12.67
CA ASP A 70 -10.69 9.57 -12.10
C ASP A 70 -10.28 10.97 -12.56
N LEU A 71 -10.33 11.23 -13.87
CA LEU A 71 -9.91 12.50 -14.46
C LEU A 71 -10.94 13.60 -14.19
N PHE A 72 -12.22 13.22 -14.20
CA PHE A 72 -13.31 14.11 -13.83
C PHE A 72 -13.16 14.60 -12.38
N GLU A 73 -13.04 13.68 -11.41
CA GLU A 73 -12.79 14.02 -9.99
C GLU A 73 -11.51 14.85 -9.84
N GLY A 74 -10.45 14.47 -10.56
CA GLY A 74 -9.21 15.23 -10.69
C GLY A 74 -9.41 16.72 -10.93
N SER A 75 -10.13 17.03 -12.00
CA SER A 75 -10.38 18.42 -12.40
C SER A 75 -11.43 19.10 -11.52
N ALA A 76 -12.55 18.44 -11.21
CA ALA A 76 -13.69 19.03 -10.54
C ALA A 76 -13.51 19.20 -9.02
N MET A 77 -12.87 18.24 -8.35
CA MET A 77 -12.69 18.27 -6.90
C MET A 77 -11.35 18.88 -6.49
N TYR A 78 -10.28 18.56 -7.22
CA TYR A 78 -8.91 18.90 -6.83
C TYR A 78 -8.32 20.05 -7.65
N GLY A 79 -9.05 20.56 -8.65
CA GLY A 79 -8.60 21.68 -9.49
C GLY A 79 -7.38 21.34 -10.35
N LEU A 80 -7.17 20.06 -10.66
CA LEU A 80 -6.02 19.59 -11.45
C LEU A 80 -6.17 19.96 -12.93
N ASN A 81 -5.06 20.34 -13.55
CA ASN A 81 -5.01 20.70 -14.97
C ASN A 81 -4.72 19.46 -15.83
N ILE A 82 -5.73 18.60 -16.00
CA ILE A 82 -5.62 17.33 -16.74
C ILE A 82 -5.26 17.60 -18.21
N GLN A 83 -4.07 17.14 -18.63
CA GLN A 83 -3.60 17.29 -20.00
C GLN A 83 -4.18 16.21 -20.92
N ARG A 84 -5.19 16.60 -21.69
CA ARG A 84 -5.77 15.77 -22.76
C ARG A 84 -4.81 15.70 -23.96
N SER A 85 -4.67 14.53 -24.56
CA SER A 85 -3.85 14.32 -25.76
C SER A 85 -4.54 13.35 -26.72
N ALA A 86 -4.37 13.59 -28.02
CA ALA A 86 -4.81 12.68 -29.08
C ALA A 86 -3.81 11.57 -29.39
N ASN A 87 -2.65 11.54 -28.70
CA ASN A 87 -1.68 10.45 -28.86
C ASN A 87 -2.30 9.11 -28.45
N PRO A 88 -1.89 7.98 -29.06
CA PRO A 88 -2.39 6.67 -28.68
C PRO A 88 -2.27 6.41 -27.17
N PHE A 89 -3.29 5.80 -26.57
CA PHE A 89 -3.36 5.62 -25.13
C PHE A 89 -2.15 4.86 -24.57
N ASN A 90 -1.60 3.89 -25.30
CA ASN A 90 -0.38 3.16 -24.89
C ASN A 90 0.83 4.09 -24.70
N THR A 91 1.02 5.06 -25.59
CA THR A 91 2.09 6.07 -25.47
C THR A 91 1.84 6.98 -24.26
N GLN A 92 0.58 7.30 -23.95
CA GLN A 92 0.24 8.09 -22.77
C GLN A 92 0.48 7.29 -21.47
N VAL A 93 0.20 5.98 -21.46
CA VAL A 93 0.52 5.09 -20.33
C VAL A 93 2.03 5.09 -20.06
N GLU A 94 2.86 4.91 -21.09
CA GLU A 94 4.32 4.94 -20.96
C GLU A 94 4.81 6.27 -20.37
N LYS A 95 4.34 7.40 -20.93
CA LYS A 95 4.69 8.74 -20.44
C LYS A 95 4.25 8.97 -18.99
N ALA A 96 3.07 8.52 -18.61
CA ALA A 96 2.60 8.63 -17.22
C ALA A 96 3.43 7.73 -16.28
N LEU A 97 3.85 6.54 -16.71
CA LEU A 97 4.76 5.72 -15.90
C LEU A 97 6.13 6.39 -15.69
N GLU A 98 6.62 7.16 -16.66
CA GLU A 98 7.89 7.90 -16.55
C GLU A 98 7.89 8.96 -15.44
N VAL A 99 6.73 9.52 -15.07
CA VAL A 99 6.65 10.48 -13.96
C VAL A 99 6.69 9.80 -12.59
N ILE A 100 6.35 8.51 -12.51
CA ILE A 100 6.36 7.74 -11.27
C ILE A 100 7.82 7.48 -10.85
N PRO A 101 8.20 7.69 -9.57
CA PRO A 101 9.54 7.39 -9.09
C PRO A 101 9.95 5.94 -9.35
N PRO A 102 11.22 5.66 -9.69
CA PRO A 102 11.66 4.33 -10.12
C PRO A 102 11.26 3.17 -9.19
N ASN A 103 11.31 3.36 -7.86
CA ASN A 103 11.00 2.29 -6.91
C ASN A 103 9.52 1.86 -6.94
N SER A 104 8.60 2.77 -7.29
CA SER A 104 7.17 2.49 -7.40
C SER A 104 6.76 2.14 -8.83
N ARG A 105 7.50 2.65 -9.82
CA ARG A 105 7.19 2.50 -11.24
C ARG A 105 7.13 1.04 -11.69
N GLN A 106 8.09 0.22 -11.27
CA GLN A 106 8.22 -1.15 -11.78
C GLN A 106 6.97 -2.00 -11.51
N LEU A 107 6.40 -1.88 -10.30
CA LEU A 107 5.20 -2.63 -9.93
C LEU A 107 3.99 -2.19 -10.75
N ILE A 108 3.76 -0.88 -10.86
CA ILE A 108 2.63 -0.33 -11.61
C ILE A 108 2.78 -0.65 -13.11
N ALA A 109 3.98 -0.53 -13.67
CA ALA A 109 4.25 -0.89 -15.06
C ALA A 109 3.99 -2.38 -15.34
N ALA A 110 4.36 -3.27 -14.42
CA ALA A 110 4.07 -4.69 -14.55
C ALA A 110 2.55 -4.95 -14.59
N TYR A 111 1.78 -4.30 -13.72
CA TYR A 111 0.32 -4.42 -13.74
C TYR A 111 -0.33 -3.77 -14.96
N ALA A 112 0.17 -2.62 -15.43
CA ALA A 112 -0.34 -1.98 -16.65
C ALA A 112 -0.21 -2.93 -17.86
N ASN A 113 0.90 -3.65 -17.96
CA ASN A 113 1.09 -4.69 -18.98
C ASN A 113 0.13 -5.87 -18.80
N ILE A 114 -0.15 -6.28 -17.56
CA ILE A 114 -1.12 -7.35 -17.27
C ILE A 114 -2.53 -6.92 -17.67
N VAL A 115 -2.94 -5.71 -17.30
CA VAL A 115 -4.26 -5.14 -17.61
C VAL A 115 -4.49 -5.10 -19.11
N GLN A 116 -3.54 -4.56 -19.89
CA GLN A 116 -3.65 -4.48 -21.34
C GLN A 116 -3.76 -5.85 -22.02
N ARG A 117 -3.11 -6.90 -21.48
CA ARG A 117 -3.23 -8.26 -22.03
C ARG A 117 -4.53 -8.97 -21.63
N LYS A 118 -5.10 -8.62 -20.48
CA LYS A 118 -6.27 -9.28 -19.89
C LYS A 118 -7.59 -8.56 -20.18
N MET A 119 -7.54 -7.35 -20.72
CA MET A 119 -8.74 -6.60 -21.07
C MET A 119 -9.49 -7.26 -22.24
N THR A 120 -10.81 -7.34 -22.12
CA THR A 120 -11.73 -7.81 -23.16
C THR A 120 -12.82 -6.76 -23.32
N ILE A 121 -12.87 -6.14 -24.48
CA ILE A 121 -13.93 -5.18 -24.81
C ILE A 121 -15.18 -5.97 -25.18
N LEU A 122 -16.27 -5.72 -24.45
CA LEU A 122 -17.56 -6.36 -24.67
C LEU A 122 -18.21 -5.85 -25.97
N PRO A 123 -19.04 -6.67 -26.64
CA PRO A 123 -19.76 -6.21 -27.82
C PRO A 123 -20.75 -5.09 -27.48
N PRO A 124 -21.13 -4.26 -28.47
CA PRO A 124 -22.10 -3.19 -28.26
C PRO A 124 -23.43 -3.68 -27.65
N ASN A 125 -24.13 -2.80 -26.94
CA ASN A 125 -25.36 -3.07 -26.20
C ASN A 125 -25.20 -4.12 -25.08
N THR A 126 -24.00 -4.26 -24.54
CA THR A 126 -23.73 -5.12 -23.37
C THR A 126 -23.45 -4.25 -22.15
N LYS A 127 -24.21 -4.45 -21.09
CA LYS A 127 -24.06 -3.71 -19.84
C LYS A 127 -23.25 -4.51 -18.82
N LEU A 128 -22.30 -3.85 -18.17
CA LEU A 128 -21.66 -4.36 -16.96
C LEU A 128 -22.56 -4.13 -15.75
N ASP A 129 -22.68 -5.10 -14.85
CA ASP A 129 -23.36 -4.86 -13.57
C ASP A 129 -22.64 -3.77 -12.80
N LYS A 130 -23.42 -2.89 -12.16
CA LYS A 130 -22.88 -1.85 -11.31
C LYS A 130 -22.30 -2.46 -10.03
N ILE A 131 -21.09 -2.05 -9.67
CA ILE A 131 -20.52 -2.27 -8.34
C ILE A 131 -20.68 -0.97 -7.55
N ASP A 132 -21.06 -1.08 -6.28
CA ASP A 132 -21.27 0.07 -5.39
C ASP A 132 -20.03 0.26 -4.49
N ASP A 133 -18.88 0.54 -5.10
CA ASP A 133 -17.58 0.70 -4.42
C ASP A 133 -16.90 2.04 -4.66
N SER A 134 -17.51 2.89 -5.48
CA SER A 134 -16.90 4.12 -5.99
C SER A 134 -17.12 5.33 -5.09
N TYR A 135 -18.19 5.38 -4.29
CA TYR A 135 -18.49 6.47 -3.34
C TYR A 135 -18.29 7.88 -3.94
N GLU A 136 -18.96 8.17 -5.05
CA GLU A 136 -18.74 9.41 -5.79
C GLU A 136 -19.26 10.64 -5.04
N VAL A 137 -18.49 11.73 -5.10
CA VAL A 137 -18.78 12.95 -4.32
C VAL A 137 -19.44 14.04 -5.18
N VAL A 138 -19.07 14.14 -6.45
CA VAL A 138 -19.56 15.20 -7.36
C VAL A 138 -19.81 14.66 -8.77
N LEU A 139 -20.84 15.17 -9.44
CA LEU A 139 -21.18 14.86 -10.83
C LEU A 139 -21.74 16.11 -11.52
N PRO A 140 -21.55 16.27 -12.85
CA PRO A 140 -22.24 17.31 -13.60
C PRO A 140 -23.76 17.09 -13.57
N SER A 141 -24.52 18.17 -13.65
CA SER A 141 -25.96 18.07 -13.82
C SER A 141 -26.30 17.27 -15.09
N GLN A 142 -27.27 16.34 -15.00
CA GLN A 142 -27.74 15.49 -16.12
C GLN A 142 -26.78 14.37 -16.55
N CYS A 143 -25.68 14.16 -15.85
CA CYS A 143 -24.80 13.01 -16.09
C CYS A 143 -24.96 11.98 -14.97
N GLN A 144 -24.56 10.73 -15.23
CA GLN A 144 -24.60 9.64 -14.27
C GLN A 144 -23.29 8.85 -14.30
N VAL A 145 -23.00 8.13 -13.22
CA VAL A 145 -21.86 7.22 -13.19
C VAL A 145 -22.28 5.85 -13.70
N GLU A 146 -21.53 5.32 -14.66
CA GLU A 146 -21.73 3.98 -15.20
C GLU A 146 -20.44 3.15 -15.07
N GLN A 147 -20.60 1.84 -14.85
CA GLN A 147 -19.49 0.89 -14.77
C GLN A 147 -18.82 0.77 -16.13
N LEU A 148 -17.53 1.12 -16.19
CA LEU A 148 -16.74 1.07 -17.42
C LEU A 148 -15.90 -0.22 -17.51
N ALA A 149 -15.30 -0.64 -16.40
CA ALA A 149 -14.47 -1.82 -16.32
C ALA A 149 -14.85 -2.68 -15.10
N ARG A 150 -14.70 -4.00 -15.20
CA ARG A 150 -14.90 -4.92 -14.07
C ARG A 150 -13.95 -6.10 -14.14
N PHE A 151 -13.31 -6.44 -13.02
CA PHE A 151 -12.62 -7.72 -12.90
C PHE A 151 -13.65 -8.84 -12.84
N TYR A 152 -13.66 -9.71 -13.86
CA TYR A 152 -14.50 -10.90 -13.87
C TYR A 152 -13.77 -12.10 -13.23
N SER A 153 -12.46 -12.17 -13.42
CA SER A 153 -11.57 -13.11 -12.75
C SER A 153 -10.17 -12.52 -12.64
N GLU A 154 -9.25 -13.22 -11.98
CA GLU A 154 -7.82 -12.83 -11.99
C GLU A 154 -7.24 -12.74 -13.40
N GLU A 155 -7.87 -13.39 -14.38
CA GLU A 155 -7.39 -13.51 -15.76
C GLU A 155 -8.10 -12.59 -16.76
N ARG A 156 -9.20 -11.93 -16.37
CA ARG A 156 -10.02 -11.18 -17.32
C ARG A 156 -10.61 -9.91 -16.72
N ILE A 157 -10.40 -8.81 -17.44
CA ILE A 157 -11.01 -7.51 -17.17
C ILE A 157 -12.00 -7.24 -18.30
N LEU A 158 -13.27 -7.10 -17.97
CA LEU A 158 -14.32 -6.79 -18.95
C LEU A 158 -14.46 -5.27 -19.05
N ILE A 159 -14.49 -4.74 -20.27
CA ILE A 159 -14.65 -3.32 -20.56
C ILE A 159 -15.95 -3.12 -21.35
N SER A 160 -16.78 -2.17 -20.95
CA SER A 160 -17.98 -1.80 -21.70
C SER A 160 -17.60 -1.25 -23.07
N GLY A 161 -17.95 -1.96 -24.14
CA GLY A 161 -17.66 -1.51 -25.52
C GLY A 161 -18.39 -0.23 -25.91
N ASP A 162 -19.63 -0.07 -25.41
CA ASP A 162 -20.42 1.14 -25.65
C ASP A 162 -19.69 2.35 -25.08
N LEU A 163 -19.27 2.32 -23.81
CA LEU A 163 -18.58 3.44 -23.18
C LEU A 163 -17.16 3.64 -23.73
N TRP A 164 -16.41 2.55 -23.95
CA TRP A 164 -15.02 2.61 -24.45
C TRP A 164 -14.89 3.40 -25.75
N SER A 165 -15.89 3.29 -26.63
CA SER A 165 -15.93 3.98 -27.92
C SER A 165 -16.05 5.52 -27.80
N PHE A 166 -16.59 6.03 -26.68
CA PHE A 166 -16.75 7.46 -26.39
C PHE A 166 -15.61 8.05 -25.55
N LEU A 167 -14.73 7.22 -24.99
CA LEU A 167 -13.58 7.68 -24.22
C LEU A 167 -12.50 8.27 -25.14
N SER A 168 -11.87 9.36 -24.68
CA SER A 168 -10.66 9.88 -25.31
C SER A 168 -9.47 8.94 -25.10
N GLU A 169 -8.41 9.08 -25.90
CA GLU A 169 -7.18 8.30 -25.69
C GLU A 169 -6.57 8.53 -24.29
N THR A 170 -6.73 9.74 -23.74
CA THR A 170 -6.30 10.05 -22.37
C THR A 170 -7.14 9.30 -21.33
N ASP A 171 -8.46 9.22 -21.50
CA ASP A 171 -9.32 8.45 -20.57
C ASP A 171 -8.99 6.95 -20.63
N ARG A 172 -8.74 6.42 -21.84
CA ARG A 172 -8.32 5.02 -22.02
C ARG A 172 -7.01 4.74 -21.32
N ALA A 173 -6.03 5.64 -21.44
CA ALA A 173 -4.74 5.51 -20.77
C ALA A 173 -4.89 5.58 -19.25
N ALA A 174 -5.71 6.51 -18.76
CA ALA A 174 -6.01 6.66 -17.35
C ALA A 174 -6.71 5.42 -16.78
N LEU A 175 -7.60 4.76 -17.53
CA LEU A 175 -8.23 3.51 -17.11
C LEU A 175 -7.19 2.39 -16.92
N ILE A 176 -6.25 2.24 -17.85
CA ILE A 176 -5.19 1.23 -17.71
C ILE A 176 -4.38 1.47 -16.43
N LEU A 177 -4.05 2.74 -16.15
CA LEU A 177 -3.30 3.12 -14.95
C LEU A 177 -4.13 3.00 -13.68
N HIS A 178 -5.44 3.21 -13.74
CA HIS A 178 -6.38 2.95 -12.65
C HIS A 178 -6.29 1.50 -12.22
N GLU A 179 -6.55 0.58 -13.16
CA GLU A 179 -6.55 -0.85 -12.84
C GLU A 179 -5.17 -1.32 -12.38
N ALA A 180 -4.10 -0.79 -12.98
CA ALA A 180 -2.74 -1.12 -12.58
C ALA A 180 -2.39 -0.64 -11.16
N THR A 181 -2.73 0.61 -10.85
CA THR A 181 -2.50 1.21 -9.54
C THR A 181 -3.37 0.53 -8.48
N TYR A 182 -4.62 0.22 -8.81
CA TYR A 182 -5.52 -0.45 -7.89
C TYR A 182 -5.08 -1.88 -7.60
N ALA A 183 -4.66 -2.64 -8.61
CA ALA A 183 -4.08 -3.97 -8.42
C ALA A 183 -2.84 -3.91 -7.49
N ALA A 184 -1.95 -2.92 -7.67
CA ALA A 184 -0.81 -2.72 -6.78
C ALA A 184 -1.24 -2.40 -5.33
N ASN A 185 -2.25 -1.55 -5.14
CA ASN A 185 -2.80 -1.20 -3.83
C ASN A 185 -3.51 -2.39 -3.16
N ARG A 186 -4.10 -3.30 -3.94
CA ARG A 186 -4.73 -4.52 -3.43
C ARG A 186 -3.75 -5.56 -2.89
N ILE A 187 -2.47 -5.50 -3.27
CA ILE A 187 -1.43 -6.37 -2.64
C ILE A 187 -1.26 -6.01 -1.17
N VAL A 188 -1.34 -4.72 -0.85
CA VAL A 188 -1.39 -4.24 0.55
C VAL A 188 -2.83 -4.15 1.07
N GLY A 189 -3.75 -4.73 0.28
CA GLY A 189 -5.19 -4.93 0.44
C GLY A 189 -6.02 -3.72 0.78
N ALA A 190 -5.86 -2.68 -0.03
CA ALA A 190 -6.93 -1.73 -0.30
C ALA A 190 -8.23 -2.47 -0.64
N SER A 191 -9.35 -1.90 -0.20
CA SER A 191 -10.71 -2.45 -0.41
C SER A 191 -11.57 -1.61 -1.35
N ASP A 192 -11.10 -0.41 -1.71
CA ASP A 192 -11.77 0.49 -2.64
C ASP A 192 -10.73 1.19 -3.56
N SER A 193 -11.22 1.78 -4.65
CA SER A 193 -10.38 2.40 -5.68
C SER A 193 -10.15 3.90 -5.50
N ARG A 194 -10.70 4.56 -4.46
CA ARG A 194 -10.67 6.03 -4.31
C ARG A 194 -9.26 6.59 -4.38
N ARG A 195 -8.32 5.92 -3.70
CA ARG A 195 -6.92 6.32 -3.71
C ARG A 195 -6.29 6.17 -5.09
N SER A 196 -6.62 5.09 -5.81
CA SER A 196 -6.13 4.87 -7.17
C SER A 196 -6.61 5.97 -8.11
N ARG A 197 -7.88 6.40 -8.00
CA ARG A 197 -8.43 7.52 -8.78
C ARG A 197 -7.66 8.82 -8.54
N HIS A 198 -7.40 9.13 -7.28
CA HIS A 198 -6.63 10.32 -6.91
C HIS A 198 -5.19 10.27 -7.47
N ILE A 199 -4.51 9.12 -7.37
CA ILE A 199 -3.17 8.92 -7.95
C ILE A 199 -3.22 9.14 -9.47
N VAL A 200 -4.15 8.49 -10.16
CA VAL A 200 -4.28 8.57 -11.62
C VAL A 200 -4.53 9.99 -12.07
N ALA A 201 -5.45 10.72 -11.43
CA ALA A 201 -5.70 12.13 -11.75
C ALA A 201 -4.40 12.97 -11.72
N HIS A 202 -3.58 12.77 -10.68
CA HIS A 202 -2.28 13.44 -10.53
C HIS A 202 -1.21 12.99 -11.53
N LEU A 203 -1.30 11.78 -12.09
CA LEU A 203 -0.39 11.35 -13.16
C LEU A 203 -0.61 12.12 -14.47
N PHE A 204 -1.84 12.62 -14.69
CA PHE A 204 -2.21 13.39 -15.88
C PHE A 204 -2.18 14.92 -15.67
N ASP A 205 -1.79 15.38 -14.48
CA ASP A 205 -1.52 16.79 -14.22
C ASP A 205 -0.01 17.08 -14.25
N PRO A 206 0.49 17.83 -15.26
CA PRO A 206 1.91 18.14 -15.39
C PRO A 206 2.44 19.06 -14.29
N SER A 207 1.55 19.71 -13.53
CA SER A 207 1.95 20.53 -12.40
C SER A 207 2.37 19.69 -11.18
N THR A 208 1.91 18.43 -11.14
CA THR A 208 2.19 17.51 -10.05
C THR A 208 3.64 17.04 -10.09
N ARG A 209 4.35 17.24 -8.97
CA ARG A 209 5.72 16.76 -8.79
C ARG A 209 5.74 15.50 -7.94
N TRP A 210 6.14 14.41 -8.57
CA TRP A 210 6.29 13.13 -7.90
C TRP A 210 7.69 12.98 -7.31
N THR A 211 7.75 12.55 -6.06
CA THR A 211 9.01 12.21 -5.39
C THR A 211 8.86 10.84 -4.75
N ASP A 212 9.97 10.13 -4.63
CA ASP A 212 9.94 8.82 -3.98
C ASP A 212 9.64 9.02 -2.50
N VAL A 213 8.81 8.16 -1.92
CA VAL A 213 8.58 8.17 -0.46
C VAL A 213 9.87 7.91 0.32
N LYS A 214 10.88 7.30 -0.32
CA LYS A 214 12.22 7.09 0.23
C LYS A 214 13.18 8.24 -0.02
N THR A 215 12.78 9.29 -0.73
CA THR A 215 13.60 10.50 -0.85
C THR A 215 13.90 11.05 0.54
N ASP A 216 15.18 11.33 0.79
CA ASP A 216 15.75 11.76 2.09
C ASP A 216 15.80 10.70 3.19
N VAL A 217 15.44 9.44 2.91
CA VAL A 217 15.62 8.36 3.88
C VAL A 217 17.09 7.91 3.86
N PRO A 218 17.83 8.05 4.98
CA PRO A 218 19.24 7.64 5.03
C PRO A 218 19.39 6.13 4.79
N SER A 219 20.50 5.72 4.17
CA SER A 219 20.79 4.30 3.93
C SER A 219 20.88 3.46 5.22
N LYS A 220 21.20 4.09 6.35
CA LYS A 220 21.25 3.47 7.68
C LYS A 220 19.92 3.48 8.44
N ALA A 221 18.82 3.92 7.82
CA ALA A 221 17.52 3.92 8.47
C ALA A 221 17.10 2.49 8.86
N LEU A 222 16.45 2.36 10.02
CA LEU A 222 15.82 1.12 10.44
C LEU A 222 14.55 0.91 9.60
N THR A 223 14.31 -0.29 9.11
CA THR A 223 13.03 -0.67 8.50
C THR A 223 12.18 -1.37 9.53
N CYS A 224 11.03 -0.80 9.83
CA CYS A 224 10.06 -1.33 10.77
C CYS A 224 8.84 -1.84 10.02
N ILE A 225 8.43 -3.07 10.35
CA ILE A 225 7.32 -3.79 9.73
C ILE A 225 6.40 -4.30 10.83
N ALA A 226 5.10 -4.17 10.60
CA ALA A 226 4.08 -4.86 11.36
C ALA A 226 3.13 -5.53 10.36
N MET A 227 3.37 -6.84 10.13
CA MET A 227 2.80 -7.58 8.99
C MET A 227 1.28 -7.73 9.07
N ASN A 228 0.73 -7.97 10.27
CA ASN A 228 -0.70 -8.24 10.44
C ASN A 228 -1.58 -7.04 10.08
N ASP A 229 -1.13 -5.82 10.37
CA ASP A 229 -1.88 -4.61 10.05
C ASP A 229 -1.18 -3.72 9.01
N ARG A 230 -0.25 -4.33 8.25
CA ARG A 230 0.30 -3.80 7.00
C ARG A 230 0.92 -2.41 7.13
N VAL A 231 1.74 -2.23 8.17
CA VAL A 231 2.53 -1.00 8.34
C VAL A 231 3.98 -1.27 7.96
N LEU A 232 4.54 -0.39 7.13
CA LEU A 232 5.94 -0.37 6.73
C LEU A 232 6.44 1.06 6.82
N PHE A 233 7.49 1.30 7.60
CA PHE A 233 8.14 2.61 7.67
C PHE A 233 9.65 2.49 7.89
N SER A 234 10.35 3.57 7.52
CA SER A 234 11.75 3.77 7.85
C SER A 234 11.87 4.68 9.07
N ALA A 235 12.66 4.29 10.07
CA ALA A 235 12.95 5.10 11.26
C ALA A 235 14.42 5.55 11.26
N PHE A 236 14.66 6.85 11.39
CA PHE A 236 16.01 7.43 11.44
C PHE A 236 16.04 8.72 12.26
N GLN A 237 17.24 9.13 12.69
CA GLN A 237 17.40 10.40 13.40
C GLN A 237 17.80 11.53 12.47
N ASN A 238 17.24 12.72 12.68
CA ASN A 238 17.68 13.96 12.02
C ASN A 238 18.91 14.58 12.74
N GLY A 239 19.37 15.75 12.28
CA GLY A 239 20.50 16.47 12.90
C GLY A 239 20.24 16.90 14.36
N SER A 240 18.99 17.09 14.75
CA SER A 240 18.54 17.39 16.12
C SER A 240 18.38 16.14 16.99
N LYS A 241 18.68 14.96 16.45
CA LYS A 241 18.46 13.64 17.07
C LYS A 241 16.99 13.27 17.29
N ASP A 242 16.06 14.01 16.70
CA ASP A 242 14.64 13.62 16.69
C ASP A 242 14.48 12.41 15.78
N TRP A 243 13.63 11.47 16.21
CA TRP A 243 13.27 10.32 15.40
C TRP A 243 12.24 10.74 14.35
N ILE A 244 12.57 10.46 13.09
CA ILE A 244 11.69 10.60 11.93
C ILE A 244 11.20 9.20 11.56
N LEU A 245 9.88 9.01 11.58
CA LEU A 245 9.25 7.80 11.07
C LEU A 245 8.64 8.10 9.71
N ASN A 246 9.21 7.57 8.63
CA ASN A 246 8.78 7.82 7.26
C ASN A 246 8.03 6.60 6.70
N PHE A 247 6.72 6.74 6.48
CA PHE A 247 5.82 5.64 6.15
C PHE A 247 5.78 5.35 4.65
N GLU A 248 5.86 4.06 4.30
CA GLU A 248 5.71 3.52 2.94
C GLU A 248 4.36 2.80 2.78
N ILE A 249 3.92 2.09 3.82
CA ILE A 249 2.59 1.45 3.89
C ILE A 249 2.00 1.82 5.25
N LEU A 250 0.75 2.28 5.23
CA LEU A 250 0.03 2.66 6.45
C LEU A 250 -1.38 2.07 6.38
N GLY A 251 -1.64 1.08 7.22
CA GLY A 251 -2.85 0.28 7.17
C GLY A 251 -2.97 -0.45 5.83
N HIS A 252 -4.16 -0.47 5.26
CA HIS A 252 -4.47 -1.21 4.03
C HIS A 252 -4.09 -0.46 2.74
N SER A 253 -3.05 0.37 2.73
CA SER A 253 -2.70 1.18 1.56
C SER A 253 -1.24 1.61 1.49
N GLN A 254 -0.71 1.70 0.27
CA GLN A 254 0.60 2.30 0.02
C GLN A 254 0.53 3.80 0.22
N VAL A 255 1.52 4.39 0.87
CA VAL A 255 1.60 5.84 1.06
C VAL A 255 2.00 6.50 -0.26
N VAL A 256 1.14 7.37 -0.79
CA VAL A 256 1.37 8.10 -2.07
C VAL A 256 1.69 9.58 -1.89
N SER A 257 1.77 10.00 -0.64
CA SER A 257 2.20 11.31 -0.22
C SER A 257 3.11 11.15 1.00
N LYS A 258 4.27 11.79 1.04
CA LYS A 258 5.22 11.64 2.16
C LYS A 258 4.50 11.85 3.50
N LYS A 259 4.30 10.77 4.25
CA LYS A 259 3.71 10.76 5.60
C LYS A 259 4.83 10.47 6.58
N PHE A 260 5.02 11.36 7.57
CA PHE A 260 6.01 11.13 8.59
C PHE A 260 5.54 11.54 9.99
N ALA A 261 6.10 10.88 11.00
CA ALA A 261 6.02 11.29 12.39
C ALA A 261 7.37 11.87 12.83
N ILE A 262 7.33 12.92 13.64
CA ILE A 262 8.51 13.39 14.37
C ILE A 262 8.30 13.03 15.84
N ILE A 263 9.31 12.40 16.43
CA ILE A 263 9.38 12.05 17.84
C ILE A 263 10.56 12.81 18.42
N PRO A 264 10.31 13.82 19.29
CA PRO A 264 11.37 14.65 19.83
C PRO A 264 12.42 13.83 20.58
N SER A 265 13.68 14.22 20.44
CA SER A 265 14.83 13.61 21.14
C SER A 265 14.71 13.65 22.68
N ALA A 266 13.90 14.55 23.22
CA ALA A 266 13.58 14.59 24.66
C ALA A 266 12.76 13.38 25.15
N THR A 267 12.15 12.63 24.23
CA THR A 267 11.40 11.41 24.57
C THR A 267 12.38 10.27 24.85
N LYS A 268 12.04 9.40 25.82
CA LYS A 268 12.87 8.22 26.19
C LYS A 268 12.70 7.04 25.20
N LEU A 269 12.30 7.32 23.96
CA LEU A 269 12.12 6.30 22.92
C LEU A 269 13.39 6.22 22.07
N ASP A 270 13.95 5.01 21.96
CA ASP A 270 15.13 4.75 21.13
C ASP A 270 14.87 3.53 20.27
N PHE A 271 14.60 3.76 18.98
CA PHE A 271 14.33 2.68 18.03
C PHE A 271 15.54 1.77 17.78
N ASN A 272 16.76 2.18 18.16
CA ASN A 272 17.91 1.27 18.13
C ASN A 272 17.75 0.10 19.12
N GLU A 273 16.98 0.27 20.19
CA GLU A 273 16.61 -0.83 21.09
C GLU A 273 15.74 -1.86 20.37
N ALA A 274 14.85 -1.41 19.48
CA ALA A 274 13.98 -2.29 18.71
C ALA A 274 14.75 -3.13 17.67
N ALA A 275 15.93 -2.66 17.24
CA ALA A 275 16.79 -3.42 16.32
C ALA A 275 17.45 -4.64 16.97
N ASN A 276 17.67 -4.61 18.29
CA ASN A 276 18.40 -5.65 19.01
C ASN A 276 17.56 -6.38 20.07
N PHE A 277 16.33 -5.89 20.35
CA PHE A 277 15.43 -6.38 21.40
C PHE A 277 16.16 -6.83 22.66
N PRO A 278 16.99 -5.96 23.28
CA PRO A 278 17.94 -6.37 24.30
C PRO A 278 17.22 -7.09 25.43
N VAL A 279 17.65 -8.33 25.67
CA VAL A 279 17.16 -9.14 26.80
C VAL A 279 17.97 -8.74 28.02
N SER A 280 17.31 -8.16 29.01
CA SER A 280 17.92 -7.83 30.30
C SER A 280 17.38 -8.76 31.39
N SER A 281 18.21 -9.10 32.38
CA SER A 281 17.73 -9.80 33.57
C SER A 281 16.93 -8.87 34.48
N GLY A 282 15.97 -9.44 35.21
CA GLY A 282 15.06 -8.75 36.13
C GLY A 282 13.62 -8.66 35.63
N SER A 283 12.67 -8.73 36.56
CA SER A 283 11.22 -8.67 36.30
C SER A 283 10.60 -7.29 36.56
N ASP A 284 11.38 -6.36 37.13
CA ASP A 284 10.84 -5.15 37.77
C ASP A 284 10.22 -4.13 36.80
N LYS A 285 10.53 -4.23 35.49
CA LYS A 285 9.95 -3.34 34.49
C LYS A 285 8.82 -4.00 33.71
N VAL A 286 8.58 -5.30 33.84
CA VAL A 286 7.52 -6.00 33.10
C VAL A 286 6.17 -5.34 33.38
N GLY A 287 5.44 -4.98 32.33
CA GLY A 287 4.18 -4.25 32.41
C GLY A 287 4.32 -2.72 32.55
N GLN A 288 5.52 -2.18 32.76
CA GLN A 288 5.75 -0.74 32.63
C GLN A 288 5.65 -0.36 31.16
N SER A 289 4.84 0.67 30.88
CA SER A 289 4.75 1.23 29.54
C SER A 289 4.99 2.73 29.51
N THR A 290 5.60 3.19 28.41
CA THR A 290 5.75 4.60 28.08
C THR A 290 4.97 4.85 26.80
N LYS A 291 3.91 5.63 26.90
CA LYS A 291 3.07 6.02 25.77
C LYS A 291 3.45 7.41 25.30
N LEU A 292 3.60 7.56 23.98
CA LEU A 292 3.75 8.83 23.31
C LEU A 292 2.68 8.93 22.22
N ALA A 293 1.79 9.90 22.35
CA ALA A 293 0.94 10.29 21.24
C ALA A 293 1.66 11.39 20.46
N THR A 294 1.76 11.23 19.14
CA THR A 294 2.28 12.23 18.22
C THR A 294 1.29 12.41 17.08
N SER A 295 1.05 13.66 16.67
CA SER A 295 0.30 13.95 15.46
C SER A 295 1.18 13.64 14.26
N LEU A 296 0.65 12.89 13.29
CA LEU A 296 1.36 12.72 12.03
C LEU A 296 1.31 14.04 11.26
N ILE A 297 2.48 14.50 10.82
CA ILE A 297 2.54 15.60 9.87
C ILE A 297 2.39 14.97 8.49
N SER A 298 1.24 15.19 7.88
CA SER A 298 0.95 14.74 6.52
C SER A 298 0.51 15.92 5.67
N SER A 299 0.96 15.94 4.42
CA SER A 299 0.43 16.85 3.41
C SER A 299 -0.95 16.45 2.88
N PHE A 300 -1.47 15.26 3.23
CA PHE A 300 -2.76 14.77 2.75
C PHE A 300 -3.63 14.26 3.90
N GLU A 301 -4.59 15.13 4.22
CA GLU A 301 -5.89 14.95 4.87
C GLU A 301 -5.98 14.24 6.24
N GLY A 302 -6.65 14.95 7.17
CA GLY A 302 -7.15 14.41 8.44
C GLY A 302 -6.20 14.62 9.63
N GLU A 303 -6.79 14.67 10.82
CA GLU A 303 -6.04 14.51 12.07
C GLU A 303 -5.69 13.03 12.26
N ASP A 304 -4.59 12.60 11.64
CA ASP A 304 -4.02 11.27 11.87
C ASP A 304 -3.24 11.29 13.19
N ILE A 305 -3.68 10.48 14.16
CA ILE A 305 -3.01 10.32 15.45
C ILE A 305 -2.22 9.03 15.44
N LEU A 306 -0.93 9.14 15.75
CA LEU A 306 -0.04 8.02 15.96
C LEU A 306 0.30 7.91 17.45
N VAL A 307 -0.03 6.80 18.06
CA VAL A 307 0.38 6.47 19.42
C VAL A 307 1.43 5.39 19.37
N ILE A 308 2.58 5.68 19.96
CA ILE A 308 3.68 4.72 20.11
C ILE A 308 3.78 4.38 21.59
N GLU A 309 3.66 3.10 21.90
CA GLU A 309 3.76 2.58 23.26
C GLU A 309 4.95 1.63 23.36
N ARG A 310 5.94 2.00 24.16
CA ARG A 310 7.01 1.08 24.56
C ARG A 310 6.58 0.33 25.81
N THR A 311 6.47 -1.00 25.75
CA THR A 311 6.09 -1.86 26.88
C THR A 311 7.20 -2.88 27.15
N TRP A 312 7.53 -3.11 28.41
CA TRP A 312 8.45 -4.18 28.79
C TRP A 312 7.71 -5.49 29.00
N GLU A 313 8.20 -6.54 28.36
CA GLU A 313 7.56 -7.86 28.37
C GLU A 313 8.57 -8.96 28.65
N ASN A 314 8.09 -10.09 29.16
CA ASN A 314 8.91 -11.27 29.26
C ASN A 314 9.19 -11.82 27.84
N PRO A 315 10.45 -12.14 27.51
CA PRO A 315 10.75 -12.82 26.25
C PRO A 315 10.12 -14.21 26.26
N ARG A 316 9.86 -14.72 25.05
CA ARG A 316 9.34 -16.07 24.84
C ARG A 316 10.41 -16.93 24.18
N SER A 317 10.48 -18.21 24.54
CA SER A 317 11.31 -19.19 23.85
C SER A 317 10.77 -19.49 22.45
N SER A 318 11.51 -20.28 21.66
CA SER A 318 11.05 -20.79 20.36
C SER A 318 9.74 -21.59 20.46
N GLU A 319 9.47 -22.18 21.62
CA GLU A 319 8.25 -22.94 21.94
C GLU A 319 7.14 -22.05 22.52
N GLY A 320 7.33 -20.72 22.54
CA GLY A 320 6.36 -19.75 23.04
C GLY A 320 6.28 -19.62 24.56
N GLN A 321 7.13 -20.32 25.31
CA GLN A 321 7.14 -20.30 26.77
C GLN A 321 7.73 -19.00 27.31
N ILE A 322 7.13 -18.46 28.36
CA ILE A 322 7.63 -17.25 29.04
C ILE A 322 8.94 -17.58 29.75
N ILE A 323 10.01 -16.86 29.42
CA ILE A 323 11.30 -17.00 30.09
C ILE A 323 11.31 -16.06 31.30
N SER A 324 11.06 -16.61 32.48
CA SER A 324 10.99 -15.85 33.73
C SER A 324 12.34 -15.24 34.10
N GLY A 325 12.32 -14.05 34.72
CA GLY A 325 13.53 -13.34 35.16
C GLY A 325 14.24 -12.55 34.07
N TYR A 326 13.65 -12.44 32.87
CA TYR A 326 14.15 -11.63 31.77
C TYR A 326 13.06 -10.72 31.23
N GLN A 327 13.47 -9.61 30.61
CA GLN A 327 12.58 -8.64 30.01
C GLN A 327 13.20 -8.04 28.73
N THR A 328 12.34 -7.74 27.76
CA THR A 328 12.69 -7.09 26.50
C THR A 328 11.69 -5.97 26.20
N PRO A 329 12.13 -4.79 25.71
CA PRO A 329 11.21 -3.73 25.33
C PRO A 329 10.54 -4.08 23.99
N ARG A 330 9.20 -4.07 23.96
CA ARG A 330 8.40 -4.13 22.74
C ARG A 330 7.81 -2.76 22.43
N TYR A 331 7.85 -2.40 21.15
CA TYR A 331 7.25 -1.18 20.66
C TYR A 331 5.91 -1.53 20.02
N TYR A 332 4.88 -0.79 20.41
CA TYR A 332 3.56 -0.90 19.88
C TYR A 332 3.20 0.38 19.13
N LEU A 333 2.58 0.23 17.98
CA LEU A 333 2.06 1.34 17.20
C LEU A 333 0.55 1.22 17.16
N THR A 334 -0.15 2.28 17.54
CA THR A 334 -1.59 2.40 17.37
C THR A 334 -1.82 3.62 16.50
N TRP A 335 -2.55 3.43 15.41
CA TRP A 335 -2.89 4.51 14.51
C TRP A 335 -4.40 4.72 14.51
N THR A 336 -4.79 5.98 14.50
CA THR A 336 -6.19 6.38 14.42
C THR A 336 -6.27 7.49 13.39
N SER A 337 -7.15 7.33 12.41
CA SER A 337 -7.33 8.31 11.36
C SER A 337 -8.79 8.70 11.27
N GLY A 338 -9.06 9.99 11.23
CA GLY A 338 -10.41 10.52 11.02
C GLY A 338 -11.01 10.14 9.67
N SER A 339 -10.16 9.71 8.72
CA SER A 339 -10.54 9.31 7.37
C SER A 339 -11.01 7.86 7.28
N PHE A 340 -10.87 7.07 8.36
CA PHE A 340 -11.28 5.67 8.41
C PHE A 340 -12.51 5.51 9.33
N PRO A 341 -13.37 4.49 9.09
CA PRO A 341 -14.51 4.22 9.96
C PRO A 341 -14.07 4.11 11.42
N LYS A 342 -14.80 4.81 12.33
CA LYS A 342 -14.44 5.08 13.73
C LYS A 342 -14.15 3.86 14.62
N ASP A 343 -14.41 2.65 14.12
CA ASP A 343 -14.45 1.43 14.93
C ASP A 343 -13.19 0.55 14.79
N LYS A 344 -12.12 1.05 14.14
CA LYS A 344 -10.89 0.27 13.89
C LYS A 344 -9.62 1.02 14.34
N SER A 345 -9.37 1.08 15.64
CA SER A 345 -8.00 1.28 16.12
C SER A 345 -7.28 -0.07 16.13
N SER A 346 -6.25 -0.26 15.30
CA SER A 346 -5.36 -1.42 15.38
C SER A 346 -4.19 -1.10 16.33
N LYS A 347 -3.99 -1.92 17.36
CA LYS A 347 -2.77 -1.91 18.19
C LYS A 347 -1.83 -2.97 17.66
N MET A 348 -0.62 -2.56 17.30
CA MET A 348 0.29 -3.36 16.47
C MET A 348 1.63 -3.55 17.18
N VAL A 349 2.21 -4.75 17.13
CA VAL A 349 3.60 -4.96 17.57
C VAL A 349 4.54 -4.57 16.43
N LEU A 350 5.50 -3.70 16.71
CA LEU A 350 6.53 -3.28 15.77
C LEU A 350 7.73 -4.22 15.80
N ASN A 351 8.05 -4.80 14.65
CA ASN A 351 9.32 -5.49 14.43
C ASN A 351 10.22 -4.58 13.58
N CYS A 352 11.32 -4.09 14.16
CA CYS A 352 12.27 -3.24 13.47
C CYS A 352 13.56 -4.00 13.19
N SER A 353 14.11 -3.83 11.99
CA SER A 353 15.38 -4.40 11.58
C SER A 353 16.26 -3.32 10.94
N VAL A 354 17.58 -3.44 11.06
CA VAL A 354 18.49 -2.57 10.30
C VAL A 354 18.35 -2.92 8.83
N LYS A 355 18.05 -1.92 7.99
CA LYS A 355 18.06 -2.13 6.54
C LYS A 355 19.50 -2.33 6.08
N ILE A 356 19.86 -3.54 5.68
CA ILE A 356 21.08 -3.75 4.91
C ILE A 356 20.73 -3.44 3.46
N THR A 357 20.80 -2.17 3.06
CA THR A 357 20.80 -1.84 1.64
C THR A 357 22.08 -2.42 1.04
N GLN A 358 21.96 -3.49 0.25
CA GLN A 358 23.04 -3.86 -0.65
C GLN A 358 23.26 -2.67 -1.61
N PRO A 359 24.51 -2.27 -1.83
CA PRO A 359 24.85 -1.09 -2.63
C PRO A 359 24.38 -1.17 -4.08
#